data_AF-A0A2N0SBK8-F1
#
_entry.id   AF-A0A2N0SBK8-F1
#
_cell.length_a   1.000
_cell.length_b   1.000
_cell.length_c   1.000
_cell.angle_alpha   90.00
_cell.angle_beta   90.00
_cell.angle_gamma   90.00
#
_symmetry.space_group_name_H-M   'P 1'
#
loop_
_entity.id
_entity.type
_entity.pdbx_description
1 polymer ?
#
loop_
_entity_poly.entity_id
_entity_poly.type
_entity_poly.pdbx_seq_one_letter_code
_entity_poly.pdbx_strand_id
1 'polypeptide(L)'
;SHDFNLSLDICKGLIPEIVKGTLPVYARLMTRCWDSDPDKRPTADELYQFFSFWYRQLLRVIESLLLAMNLLLKIIHYLVIQVEKLIILRN
;
A
#
# COMPACT_ATOMS: atom_id res chain seq x y z
N SER A 1 -16.94 -22.16 -16.77
CA SER A 1 -16.33 -22.29 -18.11
C SER A 1 -14.91 -21.78 -18.01
N HIS A 2 -13.92 -22.58 -18.40
CA HIS A 2 -12.52 -22.16 -18.45
C HIS A 2 -12.13 -21.91 -19.90
N ASP A 3 -11.45 -20.80 -20.18
CA ASP A 3 -10.93 -20.51 -21.51
C ASP A 3 -9.78 -21.49 -21.82
N PHE A 4 -10.04 -22.42 -22.74
CA PHE A 4 -9.10 -23.47 -23.12
C PHE A 4 -7.82 -22.87 -23.75
N ASN A 5 -7.96 -21.81 -24.55
CA ASN A 5 -6.82 -21.17 -25.19
C ASN A 5 -5.94 -20.50 -24.13
N LEU A 6 -6.55 -19.79 -23.18
CA LEU A 6 -5.82 -19.19 -22.07
C LEU A 6 -5.08 -20.23 -21.23
N SER A 7 -5.74 -21.35 -20.92
CA SER A 7 -5.13 -22.44 -20.15
C SER A 7 -3.92 -23.03 -20.89
N LEU A 8 -4.03 -23.20 -22.21
CA LEU A 8 -2.94 -23.67 -23.05
C LEU A 8 -1.77 -22.68 -23.08
N ASP A 9 -2.04 -21.38 -23.17
CA ASP A 9 -1.00 -20.35 -23.19
C ASP A 9 -0.27 -20.26 -21.85
N ILE A 10 -0.98 -20.38 -20.73
CA ILE A 10 -0.37 -20.48 -19.39
C ILE A 10 0.56 -21.70 -19.31
N CYS A 11 0.12 -22.86 -19.78
CA CYS A 11 0.96 -24.07 -19.83
C CYS A 11 2.18 -23.91 -20.75
N LYS A 12 2.10 -23.05 -21.77
CA LYS A 12 3.24 -22.68 -22.64
C LYS A 12 4.16 -21.61 -22.04
N GLY A 13 3.88 -21.14 -20.82
CA GLY A 13 4.70 -20.15 -20.12
C GLY A 13 4.25 -18.71 -20.31
N LEU A 14 2.98 -18.47 -20.66
CA LEU A 14 2.41 -17.12 -20.57
C LEU A 14 2.45 -16.65 -19.11
N ILE A 15 3.22 -15.60 -18.86
CA ILE A 15 3.36 -14.96 -17.55
C ILE A 15 2.67 -13.59 -17.61
N PRO A 16 1.92 -13.17 -16.57
CA PRO A 16 1.34 -11.84 -16.50
C PRO A 16 2.41 -10.74 -16.58
N GLU A 17 2.13 -9.68 -17.34
CA GLU A 17 3.00 -8.50 -17.36
C GLU A 17 2.95 -7.77 -16.01
N ILE A 18 4.12 -7.31 -15.55
CA ILE A 18 4.20 -6.47 -14.35
C ILE A 18 3.82 -5.03 -14.74
N VAL A 19 2.71 -4.55 -14.18
CA VAL A 19 2.19 -3.22 -14.46
C VAL A 19 3.19 -2.13 -14.08
N LYS A 20 3.35 -1.12 -14.93
CA LYS A 20 4.22 0.04 -14.65
C LYS A 20 3.82 0.70 -13.34
N GLY A 21 4.80 0.92 -12.46
CA GLY A 21 4.59 1.51 -11.13
C GLY A 21 4.45 0.48 -10.00
N THR A 22 4.39 -0.82 -10.31
CA THR A 22 4.53 -1.86 -9.27
C THR A 22 5.88 -1.72 -8.56
N LEU A 23 5.85 -1.69 -7.23
CA LEU A 23 7.09 -1.61 -6.44
C LEU A 23 7.94 -2.87 -6.67
N PRO A 24 9.28 -2.75 -6.72
CA PRO A 24 10.18 -3.88 -6.95
C PRO A 24 9.97 -5.05 -5.99
N VAL A 25 9.53 -4.79 -4.76
CA VAL A 25 9.25 -5.85 -3.78
C VAL A 25 8.03 -6.70 -4.17
N TYR A 26 6.97 -6.09 -4.68
CA TYR A 26 5.80 -6.81 -5.17
C TYR A 26 6.09 -7.50 -6.49
N ALA A 27 6.85 -6.87 -7.38
CA ALA A 27 7.32 -7.48 -8.62
C ALA A 27 8.06 -8.81 -8.33
N ARG A 28 9.03 -8.79 -7.40
CA ARG A 28 9.77 -10.00 -6.98
C ARG A 28 8.86 -11.06 -6.34
N LEU A 29 7.91 -10.65 -5.51
CA LEU A 29 6.98 -11.59 -4.88
C LEU A 29 6.11 -12.28 -5.94
N MET A 30 5.51 -11.49 -6.83
CA MET A 30 4.69 -12.02 -7.92
C MET A 30 5.49 -12.98 -8.80
N THR A 31 6.76 -12.64 -9.12
CA THR A 31 7.61 -13.55 -9.89
C THR A 31 7.87 -14.89 -9.22
N ARG A 32 7.96 -14.95 -7.89
CA ARG A 32 8.06 -16.21 -7.15
C ARG A 32 6.76 -17.00 -7.16
N CYS A 33 5.60 -16.33 -7.10
CA CYS A 33 4.29 -16.99 -7.07
C CYS A 33 4.01 -17.84 -8.32
N TRP A 34 4.51 -17.41 -9.48
CA TRP A 34 4.33 -18.11 -10.76
C TRP A 34 5.61 -18.78 -11.25
N ASP A 35 6.54 -19.12 -10.35
CA ASP A 35 7.73 -19.89 -10.72
C ASP A 35 7.32 -21.25 -11.33
N SER A 36 8.02 -21.66 -12.38
CA SER A 36 7.78 -22.95 -13.03
C SER A 36 8.13 -24.12 -12.12
N ASP A 37 9.07 -23.92 -11.21
CA ASP A 37 9.44 -24.85 -10.15
C ASP A 37 8.50 -24.66 -8.93
N PRO A 38 7.63 -25.63 -8.61
CA PRO A 38 6.70 -25.52 -7.49
C PRO A 38 7.37 -25.29 -6.14
N ASP A 39 8.59 -25.79 -5.95
CA ASP A 39 9.32 -25.69 -4.68
C ASP A 39 9.87 -24.27 -4.44
N LYS A 40 9.97 -23.44 -5.49
CA LYS A 40 10.37 -22.03 -5.38
C LYS A 40 9.19 -21.10 -5.09
N ARG A 41 7.96 -21.60 -5.21
CA ARG A 41 6.76 -20.81 -4.94
C ARG A 41 6.64 -20.55 -3.44
N PRO A 42 6.23 -19.33 -3.04
CA PRO A 42 5.99 -19.05 -1.65
C PRO A 42 4.78 -19.85 -1.14
N THR A 43 4.85 -20.27 0.12
CA THR A 43 3.69 -20.87 0.77
C THR A 43 2.64 -19.79 1.07
N ALA A 44 1.40 -20.23 1.34
CA ALA A 44 0.35 -19.31 1.79
C ALA A 44 0.72 -18.58 3.09
N ASP A 45 1.47 -19.25 3.99
CA ASP A 45 1.95 -18.63 5.23
C ASP A 45 3.01 -17.55 4.96
N GLU A 46 3.97 -17.81 4.07
CA GLU A 46 4.95 -16.79 3.64
C GLU A 46 4.27 -15.55 3.05
N LEU A 47 3.25 -15.75 2.21
CA LEU A 47 2.46 -14.66 1.64
C LEU A 47 1.73 -13.88 2.73
N TYR A 48 1.07 -14.58 3.65
CA TYR A 48 0.37 -13.95 4.77
C TYR A 48 1.32 -13.11 5.62
N GLN A 49 2.47 -13.65 6.00
CA GLN A 49 3.49 -12.93 6.76
C GLN A 49 3.99 -11.68 6.02
N PHE A 50 4.26 -11.82 4.72
CA PHE A 50 4.69 -10.70 3.88
C PHE A 50 3.64 -9.58 3.88
N PHE A 51 2.39 -9.88 3.51
CA PHE A 51 1.33 -8.85 3.42
C PHE A 51 0.99 -8.27 4.80
N SER A 52 0.98 -9.09 5.85
CA SER A 52 0.74 -8.65 7.22
C SER A 52 1.83 -7.69 7.72
N PHE A 53 3.10 -7.94 7.37
CA PHE A 53 4.20 -7.02 7.66
C PHE A 53 3.99 -5.67 6.97
N TRP A 54 3.73 -5.66 5.66
CA TRP A 54 3.52 -4.41 4.90
C TRP A 54 2.28 -3.65 5.36
N TYR A 55 1.19 -4.35 5.67
CA TYR A 55 -0.01 -3.76 6.24
C TYR A 55 0.28 -3.03 7.56
N ARG A 56 1.06 -3.64 8.46
CA ARG A 56 1.50 -2.98 9.70
C ARG A 56 2.35 -1.74 9.44
N GLN A 57 3.26 -1.77 8.48
CA GLN A 57 4.07 -0.60 8.15
C GLN A 57 3.20 0.55 7.60
N LEU A 58 2.27 0.22 6.70
CA LEU A 58 1.33 1.18 6.15
C LEU A 58 0.45 1.82 7.24
N LEU A 59 -0.08 1.01 8.15
CA LEU A 59 -0.91 1.48 9.26
C LEU A 59 -0.16 2.48 10.14
N ARG A 60 1.10 2.21 10.49
CA ARG A 60 1.94 3.13 11.27
C ARG A 60 2.13 4.49 10.59
N VAL A 61 2.33 4.50 9.27
CA VAL A 61 2.48 5.74 8.50
C VAL A 61 1.17 6.51 8.49
N ILE A 62 0.04 5.83 8.27
CA ILE A 62 -1.30 6.45 8.30
C ILE A 62 -1.59 7.05 9.68
N GLU A 63 -1.30 6.32 10.76
CA GLU A 63 -1.45 6.82 12.14
C GLU A 63 -0.60 8.07 12.38
N SER A 64 0.65 8.06 11.92
CA SER A 64 1.56 9.21 12.03
C SER A 64 1.05 10.43 11.24
N LEU A 65 0.56 10.23 10.02
CA LEU A 65 -0.03 11.28 9.19
C LEU A 65 -1.32 11.84 9.81
N LEU A 66 -2.16 10.98 10.37
CA LEU A 66 -3.39 11.38 11.06
C LEU A 66 -3.07 12.24 12.29
N LEU A 67 -2.07 11.84 13.09
CA LEU A 67 -1.58 12.61 14.23
C LEU A 67 -1.06 14.00 13.79
N ALA A 68 -0.24 14.04 12.74
CA ALA A 68 0.27 15.30 12.19
C ALA A 68 -0.87 16.22 11.70
N MET A 69 -1.85 15.66 10.98
CA MET A 69 -3.02 16.40 10.51
C MET A 69 -3.85 16.95 11.68
N ASN A 70 -4.06 16.15 12.73
CA ASN A 70 -4.76 16.58 13.94
C ASN A 70 -4.04 17.72 14.66
N LEU A 71 -2.70 17.67 14.73
CA LEU A 71 -1.91 18.76 15.32
C LEU A 71 -2.01 20.04 14.50
N LEU A 72 -1.91 19.93 13.17
CA LEU A 72 -2.07 21.07 12.27
C LEU A 72 -3.44 21.73 12.44
N LEU A 73 -4.51 20.95 12.53
CA LEU A 73 -5.87 21.48 12.80
C LEU A 73 -5.94 22.25 14.12
N LYS A 74 -5.31 21.73 15.19
CA LYS A 74 -5.25 22.44 16.48
C LYS A 74 -4.49 23.75 16.39
N ILE A 75 -3.36 23.77 15.68
CA ILE A 75 -2.57 24.99 15.47
C ILE A 75 -3.38 26.01 14.69
N ILE A 76 -4.02 25.59 13.59
CA ILE A 76 -4.88 26.46 12.78
C ILE A 76 -6.00 27.05 13.64
N HIS A 77 -6.71 26.21 14.41
CA HIS A 77 -7.79 26.67 15.28
C HIS A 77 -7.31 27.69 16.32
N TYR A 78 -6.15 27.45 16.95
CA TYR A 78 -5.55 28.40 17.88
C TYR A 78 -5.23 29.74 17.20
N LEU A 79 -4.59 29.70 16.03
CA LEU A 79 -4.24 30.91 15.28
C LEU A 79 -5.49 31.71 14.87
N VAL A 80 -6.54 31.03 14.42
CA VAL A 80 -7.83 31.67 14.09
C VAL A 80 -8.38 32.41 15.31
N ILE A 81 -8.45 31.75 16.47
CA ILE A 81 -8.92 32.37 17.71
C ILE A 81 -8.05 33.59 18.11
N GLN A 82 -6.72 33.48 17.97
CA GLN A 82 -5.83 34.59 18.27
C GLN A 82 -6.04 35.78 17.33
N VAL A 83 -6.21 35.53 16.04
CA VAL A 83 -6.49 36.57 15.04
C VAL A 83 -7.83 37.25 15.34
N GLU A 84 -8.88 36.48 15.62
CA GLU A 84 -10.20 37.02 15.98
C GLU A 84 -10.13 37.92 17.22
N LYS A 85 -9.41 37.48 18.27
CA LYS A 85 -9.18 38.29 19.48
C LYS A 85 -8.43 39.59 19.17
N LEU A 86 -7.42 39.54 18.32
CA LEU A 86 -6.65 40.73 17.92
C LEU A 86 -7.50 41.72 17.12
N ILE A 87 -8.40 41.23 16.25
CA ILE A 87 -9.35 42.08 15.52
C ILE A 87 -10.30 42.78 16.49
N ILE A 88 -10.85 42.05 17.46
CA ILE A 88 -11.77 42.62 18.47
C ILE A 88 -11.06 43.68 19.32
N LEU A 89 -9.83 43.43 19.78
CA LEU A 89 -9.07 44.38 20.61
C LEU A 89 -8.66 45.67 19.88
N ARG A 90 -8.71 45.69 18.54
CA ARG A 90 -8.30 46.84 17.72
C ARG A 90 -9.48 47.74 17.33
N ASN A 91 -10.72 47.31 17.59
CA ASN A 91 -11.94 48.10 17.43
C ASN A 91 -12.43 48.65 18.78
#